data_AF-A0A2D8UCK3-F1
#
_entry.id   AF-A0A2D8UCK3-F1
#
_cell.length_a   1.000
_cell.length_b   1.000
_cell.length_c   1.000
_cell.angle_alpha   90.00
_cell.angle_beta   90.00
_cell.angle_gamma   90.00
#
_symmetry.space_group_name_H-M   'P 1'
#
loop_
_entity.id
_entity.type
_entity.pdbx_description
1 polymer ?
#
loop_
_entity_poly.entity_id
_entity_poly.type
_entity_poly.pdbx_seq_one_letter_code
_entity_poly.pdbx_strand_id
1 'polypeptide(L)'
;MRSTTLSAFTCIVLALTACSNPFAPKTEPGETIVKGPAPDATTPEVLMDNLRRAMRDRDKDLYESVLDPAFWFTETDCAGDLVLANGFEQEIEFLGGSRDGSREGIFDIFREFEYDFQLIQEYIEIGADYPEAFEGDPDGHPEEDWQVFRGRVQMLMLDENGDGFRVDQIMTYKLRLADNGLWKIVRWIDDPLSGDCGAGKPTTSRSNWSNVKITANK
;
A
#
# COMPACT_ATOMS: atom_id res chain seq x y z
N MET A 1 -10.93 -46.37 59.88
CA MET A 1 -11.42 -46.39 58.48
C MET A 1 -12.40 -45.22 58.34
N ARG A 2 -11.93 -44.02 57.94
CA ARG A 2 -12.06 -43.44 56.58
C ARG A 2 -13.43 -43.69 55.93
N SER A 3 -14.27 -42.65 55.79
CA SER A 3 -14.42 -41.94 54.51
C SER A 3 -15.37 -40.75 54.63
N THR A 4 -14.84 -39.58 54.28
CA THR A 4 -15.51 -38.33 53.92
C THR A 4 -16.24 -38.47 52.59
N THR A 5 -17.49 -38.00 52.50
CA THR A 5 -18.15 -37.67 51.22
C THR A 5 -19.13 -36.53 51.42
N LEU A 6 -18.57 -35.33 51.62
CA LEU A 6 -19.21 -34.07 51.29
C LEU A 6 -18.68 -33.66 49.90
N SER A 7 -19.51 -33.00 49.09
CA SER A 7 -19.15 -32.32 47.83
C SER A 7 -18.96 -33.20 46.58
N ALA A 8 -20.06 -33.47 45.88
CA ALA A 8 -20.00 -33.88 44.46
C ALA A 8 -21.22 -33.44 43.62
N PHE A 9 -21.99 -32.44 44.03
CA PHE A 9 -23.24 -32.07 43.32
C PHE A 9 -23.33 -30.62 42.82
N THR A 10 -22.28 -29.80 42.99
CA THR A 10 -22.38 -28.35 42.69
C THR A 10 -21.59 -27.89 41.45
N CYS A 11 -20.81 -28.75 40.78
CA CYS A 11 -19.94 -28.33 39.67
C CYS A 11 -20.45 -28.61 38.25
N ILE A 12 -21.64 -29.20 38.04
CA ILE A 12 -22.10 -29.57 36.69
C ILE A 12 -23.08 -28.55 36.08
N VAL A 13 -23.59 -27.58 36.84
CA VAL A 13 -24.57 -26.60 36.32
C VAL A 13 -23.93 -25.32 35.77
N LEU A 14 -22.65 -25.06 36.05
CA LEU A 14 -21.95 -23.85 35.58
C LEU A 14 -21.30 -23.97 34.19
N ALA A 15 -21.32 -25.15 33.56
CA ALA A 15 -20.68 -25.38 32.26
C ALA A 15 -21.62 -25.18 31.05
N LEU A 16 -22.93 -24.97 31.25
CA LEU A 16 -23.92 -24.87 30.17
C LEU A 16 -24.45 -23.44 29.91
N THR A 17 -23.97 -22.44 30.65
CA THR A 17 -24.38 -21.03 30.46
C THR A 17 -23.28 -20.13 29.93
N ALA A 18 -22.14 -20.68 29.51
CA ALA A 18 -20.96 -19.91 29.10
C ALA A 18 -20.90 -19.50 27.61
N CYS A 19 -21.95 -19.74 26.81
CA CYS A 19 -21.95 -19.39 25.39
C CYS A 19 -23.14 -18.50 24.96
N SER A 20 -23.57 -17.57 25.81
CA SER A 20 -24.38 -16.45 25.35
C SER A 20 -24.00 -15.21 26.14
N ASN A 21 -23.10 -14.40 25.57
CA ASN A 21 -22.86 -13.05 26.08
C ASN A 21 -23.97 -12.15 25.51
N PRO A 22 -24.97 -11.72 26.31
CA PRO A 22 -26.06 -10.87 25.82
C PRO A 22 -25.59 -9.43 25.53
N PHE A 23 -24.33 -9.11 25.84
CA PHE A 23 -23.65 -7.85 25.54
C PHE A 23 -22.61 -8.00 24.42
N ALA A 24 -22.48 -9.16 23.78
CA ALA A 24 -21.77 -9.23 22.50
C ALA A 24 -22.60 -8.44 21.48
N PRO A 25 -22.06 -7.38 20.85
CA PRO A 25 -22.73 -6.76 19.72
C PRO A 25 -23.05 -7.87 18.73
N LYS A 26 -24.27 -7.89 18.19
CA LYS A 26 -24.56 -8.77 17.06
C LYS A 26 -23.59 -8.36 15.97
N THR A 27 -22.64 -9.24 15.63
CA THR A 27 -21.89 -9.13 14.39
C THR A 27 -22.91 -9.39 13.29
N GLU A 28 -23.58 -8.33 12.87
CA GLU A 28 -24.14 -8.32 11.52
C GLU A 28 -22.96 -8.63 10.61
N PRO A 29 -23.07 -9.63 9.71
CA PRO A 29 -22.09 -9.81 8.66
C PRO A 29 -21.96 -8.44 8.02
N GLY A 30 -20.77 -7.82 8.16
CA GLY A 30 -20.55 -6.44 7.76
C GLY A 30 -21.14 -6.28 6.38
N GLU A 31 -22.15 -5.41 6.27
CA GLU A 31 -22.78 -5.09 5.01
C GLU A 31 -21.62 -4.84 4.05
N THR A 32 -21.45 -5.73 3.05
CA THR A 32 -20.53 -5.48 1.96
C THR A 32 -21.12 -4.25 1.28
N ILE A 33 -20.71 -3.07 1.75
CA ILE A 33 -20.95 -1.83 1.04
C ILE A 33 -20.33 -2.09 -0.31
N VAL A 34 -21.17 -2.39 -1.30
CA VAL A 34 -20.76 -2.47 -2.70
C VAL A 34 -20.35 -1.04 -3.02
N LYS A 35 -19.08 -0.76 -2.78
CA LYS A 35 -18.49 0.56 -2.97
C LYS A 35 -18.61 0.78 -4.47
N GLY A 36 -19.44 1.75 -4.87
CA GLY A 36 -19.64 2.07 -6.28
C GLY A 36 -18.31 2.31 -7.00
N PRO A 37 -18.30 2.37 -8.34
CA PRO A 37 -17.06 2.57 -9.10
C PRO A 37 -16.25 3.75 -8.54
N ALA A 38 -14.92 3.67 -8.62
CA ALA A 38 -14.08 4.80 -8.25
C ALA A 38 -14.45 6.02 -9.11
N PRO A 39 -14.51 7.23 -8.52
CA PRO A 39 -14.73 8.43 -9.31
C PRO A 39 -13.55 8.67 -10.27
N ASP A 40 -13.82 9.33 -11.39
CA ASP A 40 -12.78 9.75 -12.31
C ASP A 40 -11.80 10.71 -11.62
N ALA A 41 -10.50 10.45 -11.79
CA ALA A 41 -9.40 11.23 -11.20
C ALA A 41 -9.22 12.60 -11.87
N THR A 42 -10.23 13.46 -11.77
CA THR A 42 -10.25 14.81 -12.36
C THR A 42 -9.46 15.84 -11.55
N THR A 43 -8.99 15.45 -10.36
CA THR A 43 -8.10 16.25 -9.50
C THR A 43 -6.97 15.37 -8.94
N PRO A 44 -5.82 15.94 -8.56
CA PRO A 44 -4.73 15.19 -7.93
C PRO A 44 -5.15 14.48 -6.64
N GLU A 45 -6.03 15.10 -5.84
CA GLU A 45 -6.50 14.53 -4.58
C GLU A 45 -7.37 13.30 -4.83
N VAL A 46 -8.26 13.36 -5.82
CA VAL A 46 -9.09 12.20 -6.20
C VAL A 46 -8.22 11.06 -6.72
N LEU A 47 -7.14 11.36 -7.46
CA LEU A 47 -6.16 10.35 -7.87
C LEU A 47 -5.54 9.64 -6.66
N MET A 48 -5.09 10.38 -5.65
CA MET A 48 -4.47 9.81 -4.45
C MET A 48 -5.48 9.04 -3.58
N ASP A 49 -6.73 9.47 -3.54
CA ASP A 49 -7.81 8.72 -2.91
C ASP A 49 -8.11 7.41 -3.66
N ASN A 50 -8.04 7.43 -4.99
CA ASN A 50 -8.17 6.23 -5.81
C ASN A 50 -7.00 5.27 -5.62
N LEU A 51 -5.76 5.76 -5.52
CA LEU A 51 -4.60 4.93 -5.16
C LEU A 51 -4.82 4.27 -3.79
N ARG A 52 -5.18 5.04 -2.77
CA ARG A 52 -5.47 4.49 -1.42
C ARG A 52 -6.55 3.41 -1.47
N ARG A 53 -7.62 3.66 -2.24
CA ARG A 53 -8.69 2.69 -2.45
C ARG A 53 -8.17 1.43 -3.15
N ALA A 54 -7.41 1.58 -4.23
CA ALA A 54 -6.88 0.47 -5.01
C ALA A 54 -6.00 -0.45 -4.17
N MET A 55 -5.10 0.13 -3.38
CA MET A 55 -4.20 -0.62 -2.49
C MET A 55 -4.98 -1.37 -1.41
N ARG A 56 -5.91 -0.70 -0.73
CA ARG A 56 -6.70 -1.28 0.36
C ARG A 56 -7.65 -2.37 -0.13
N ASP A 57 -8.35 -2.11 -1.23
CA ASP A 57 -9.34 -3.04 -1.79
C ASP A 57 -8.67 -4.11 -2.68
N ARG A 58 -7.34 -4.00 -2.89
CA ARG A 58 -6.53 -4.84 -3.79
C ARG A 58 -7.12 -4.90 -5.20
N ASP A 59 -7.64 -3.76 -5.64
CA ASP A 59 -8.33 -3.59 -6.91
C ASP A 59 -7.28 -3.34 -8.01
N LYS A 60 -6.93 -4.43 -8.73
CA LYS A 60 -5.91 -4.43 -9.78
C LYS A 60 -6.26 -3.47 -10.92
N ASP A 61 -7.52 -3.44 -11.33
CA ASP A 61 -7.99 -2.60 -12.43
C ASP A 61 -7.92 -1.12 -12.05
N LEU A 62 -8.37 -0.78 -10.82
CA LEU A 62 -8.24 0.57 -10.32
C LEU A 62 -6.77 0.97 -10.16
N TYR A 63 -5.92 0.07 -9.67
CA TYR A 63 -4.49 0.32 -9.52
C TYR A 63 -3.80 0.59 -10.86
N GLU A 64 -4.03 -0.24 -11.88
CA GLU A 64 -3.53 -0.01 -13.24
C GLU A 64 -4.06 1.31 -13.79
N SER A 65 -5.31 1.67 -13.49
CA SER A 65 -5.92 2.91 -13.96
C SER A 65 -5.37 4.19 -13.32
N VAL A 66 -4.68 4.14 -12.16
CA VAL A 66 -4.11 5.35 -11.55
C VAL A 66 -2.69 5.63 -12.00
N LEU A 67 -2.02 4.65 -12.62
CA LEU A 67 -0.66 4.80 -13.13
C LEU A 67 -0.65 5.30 -14.58
N ASP A 68 0.32 6.17 -14.90
CA ASP A 68 0.59 6.58 -16.27
C ASP A 68 1.35 5.46 -17.01
N PRO A 69 1.15 5.22 -18.32
CA PRO A 69 1.95 4.26 -19.08
C PRO A 69 3.47 4.52 -19.03
N ALA A 70 3.89 5.78 -18.86
CA ALA A 70 5.28 6.16 -18.65
C ALA A 70 5.72 6.05 -17.18
N PHE A 71 4.94 5.38 -16.31
CA PHE A 71 5.22 5.24 -14.88
C PHE A 71 6.63 4.69 -14.62
N TRP A 72 7.28 5.26 -13.61
CA TRP A 72 8.56 4.80 -13.12
C TRP A 72 8.62 4.86 -11.59
N PHE A 73 8.99 3.74 -10.98
CA PHE A 73 9.28 3.60 -9.56
C PHE A 73 10.78 3.57 -9.33
N THR A 74 11.24 4.24 -8.28
CA THR A 74 12.62 4.14 -7.79
C THR A 74 12.66 4.05 -6.27
N GLU A 75 13.59 3.25 -5.75
CA GLU A 75 13.99 3.25 -4.35
C GLU A 75 15.51 3.31 -4.27
N THR A 76 16.03 4.20 -3.44
CA THR A 76 17.45 4.26 -3.07
C THR A 76 17.67 3.74 -1.65
N ASP A 77 18.91 3.42 -1.28
CA ASP A 77 19.27 3.14 0.10
C ASP A 77 19.81 4.40 0.82
N CYS A 78 20.25 4.24 2.06
CA CYS A 78 20.80 5.34 2.84
C CYS A 78 22.16 5.88 2.37
N ALA A 79 22.84 5.18 1.47
CA ALA A 79 24.02 5.70 0.77
C ALA A 79 23.63 6.47 -0.50
N GLY A 80 22.35 6.44 -0.90
CA GLY A 80 21.85 6.98 -2.16
C GLY A 80 22.02 6.01 -3.33
N ASP A 81 22.38 4.75 -3.07
CA ASP A 81 22.53 3.74 -4.10
C ASP A 81 21.14 3.20 -4.51
N LEU A 82 20.91 3.05 -5.82
CA LEU A 82 19.64 2.53 -6.34
C LEU A 82 19.44 1.06 -5.92
N VAL A 83 18.35 0.80 -5.19
CA VAL A 83 17.96 -0.54 -4.69
C VAL A 83 17.02 -1.23 -5.68
N LEU A 84 16.02 -0.50 -6.17
CA LEU A 84 15.07 -1.00 -7.14
C LEU A 84 14.64 0.13 -8.07
N ALA A 85 14.51 -0.21 -9.35
CA ALA A 85 13.80 0.61 -10.31
C ALA A 85 12.93 -0.30 -11.16
N ASN A 86 11.70 0.13 -11.43
CA ASN A 86 10.79 -0.60 -12.28
C ASN A 86 9.82 0.33 -13.01
N GLY A 87 9.46 -0.06 -14.24
CA GLY A 87 8.47 0.65 -15.05
C GLY A 87 7.05 0.12 -14.85
N PHE A 88 6.12 0.66 -15.62
CA PHE A 88 4.69 0.33 -15.58
C PHE A 88 4.40 -1.18 -15.59
N GLU A 89 4.79 -1.91 -16.63
CA GLU A 89 4.43 -3.35 -16.74
C GLU A 89 4.96 -4.17 -15.57
N GLN A 90 6.18 -3.88 -15.11
CA GLN A 90 6.76 -4.59 -13.98
C GLN A 90 6.06 -4.22 -12.65
N GLU A 91 5.58 -2.98 -12.50
CA GLU A 91 4.77 -2.59 -11.34
C GLU A 91 3.45 -3.36 -11.31
N ILE A 92 2.76 -3.43 -12.45
CA ILE A 92 1.52 -4.20 -12.57
C ILE A 92 1.78 -5.67 -12.29
N GLU A 93 2.91 -6.22 -12.75
CA GLU A 93 3.28 -7.60 -12.49
C GLU A 93 3.58 -7.87 -11.00
N PHE A 94 4.21 -6.91 -10.29
CA PHE A 94 4.50 -7.05 -8.86
C PHE A 94 3.23 -7.00 -8.01
N LEU A 95 2.30 -6.09 -8.32
CA LEU A 95 1.11 -5.89 -7.52
C LEU A 95 -0.01 -6.85 -7.93
N GLY A 96 -0.26 -6.97 -9.23
CA GLY A 96 -1.37 -7.74 -9.81
C GLY A 96 -1.04 -9.14 -10.28
N GLY A 97 0.24 -9.53 -10.34
CA GLY A 97 0.68 -10.83 -10.83
C GLY A 97 0.85 -10.85 -12.36
N SER A 98 1.37 -11.96 -12.89
CA SER A 98 1.59 -12.09 -14.33
C SER A 98 0.25 -12.14 -15.09
N ARG A 99 0.15 -11.45 -16.23
CA ARG A 99 -1.07 -11.39 -17.06
C ARG A 99 -1.55 -12.77 -17.53
N ASP A 100 -0.66 -13.75 -17.61
CA ASP A 100 -0.95 -15.14 -17.98
C ASP A 100 -1.31 -16.04 -16.79
N GLY A 101 -1.32 -15.49 -15.57
CA GLY A 101 -1.60 -16.22 -14.33
C GLY A 101 -0.48 -17.14 -13.84
N SER A 102 0.72 -17.06 -14.43
CA SER A 102 1.86 -17.90 -14.03
C SER A 102 2.47 -17.53 -12.68
N ARG A 103 2.22 -16.31 -12.19
CA ARG A 103 2.69 -15.81 -10.89
C ARG A 103 1.62 -14.96 -10.23
N GLU A 104 1.41 -15.20 -8.94
CA GLU A 104 0.56 -14.38 -8.07
C GLU A 104 1.23 -13.03 -7.77
N GLY A 105 0.44 -11.96 -7.73
CA GLY A 105 0.92 -10.65 -7.30
C GLY A 105 0.78 -10.44 -5.80
N ILE A 106 1.35 -9.35 -5.29
CA ILE A 106 1.18 -8.95 -3.88
C ILE A 106 -0.31 -8.87 -3.48
N PHE A 107 -1.19 -8.39 -4.37
CA PHE A 107 -2.63 -8.31 -4.13
C PHE A 107 -3.32 -9.69 -4.04
N ASP A 108 -2.70 -10.74 -4.56
CA ASP A 108 -3.20 -12.12 -4.43
C ASP A 108 -2.65 -12.80 -3.18
N ILE A 109 -1.38 -12.54 -2.85
CA ILE A 109 -0.67 -13.17 -1.73
C ILE A 109 -1.22 -12.71 -0.37
N PHE A 110 -1.44 -11.40 -0.19
CA PHE A 110 -1.82 -10.84 1.11
C PHE A 110 -3.33 -10.62 1.23
N ARG A 111 -3.94 -11.23 2.25
CA ARG A 111 -5.38 -11.12 2.53
C ARG A 111 -5.73 -9.84 3.24
N GLU A 112 -4.85 -9.35 4.09
CA GLU A 112 -4.95 -8.04 4.72
C GLU A 112 -4.00 -7.09 4.00
N PHE A 113 -4.53 -5.95 3.56
CA PHE A 113 -3.74 -4.88 2.96
C PHE A 113 -4.24 -3.55 3.49
N GLU A 114 -3.54 -3.02 4.49
CA GLU A 114 -3.75 -1.66 4.95
C GLU A 114 -2.76 -0.74 4.22
N TYR A 115 -3.26 0.39 3.75
CA TYR A 115 -2.46 1.44 3.13
C TYR A 115 -2.96 2.80 3.61
N ASP A 116 -2.05 3.58 4.19
CA ASP A 116 -2.29 4.97 4.55
C ASP A 116 -1.20 5.86 3.95
N PHE A 117 -1.62 7.04 3.49
CA PHE A 117 -0.75 8.09 2.97
C PHE A 117 -1.10 9.40 3.68
N GLN A 118 -0.11 9.92 4.41
CA GLN A 118 -0.19 11.16 5.15
C GLN A 118 0.65 12.21 4.43
N LEU A 119 -0.03 13.15 3.79
CA LEU A 119 0.61 14.26 3.08
C LEU A 119 1.45 15.10 4.05
N ILE A 120 2.71 15.34 3.69
CA ILE A 120 3.64 16.20 4.42
C ILE A 120 3.84 17.51 3.67
N GLN A 121 3.99 17.41 2.35
CA GLN A 121 4.26 18.54 1.49
C GLN A 121 3.60 18.35 0.13
N GLU A 122 3.05 19.44 -0.37
CA GLU A 122 2.48 19.56 -1.70
C GLU A 122 3.13 20.74 -2.41
N TYR A 123 3.53 20.55 -3.67
CA TYR A 123 4.06 21.62 -4.52
C TYR A 123 3.94 21.23 -6.00
N ILE A 124 4.25 22.19 -6.89
CA ILE A 124 4.26 21.99 -8.34
C ILE A 124 5.71 22.04 -8.81
N GLU A 125 6.13 21.05 -9.59
CA GLU A 125 7.34 21.10 -10.41
C GLU A 125 6.99 21.81 -11.71
N ILE A 126 7.62 22.96 -11.95
CA ILE A 126 7.42 23.74 -13.16
C ILE A 126 8.28 23.10 -14.25
N GLY A 127 7.66 22.59 -15.32
CA GLY A 127 8.34 21.76 -16.31
C GLY A 127 9.61 22.39 -16.86
N ALA A 128 9.57 23.69 -17.15
CA ALA A 128 10.71 24.45 -17.67
C ALA A 128 11.98 24.40 -16.79
N ASP A 129 11.84 24.13 -15.49
CA ASP A 129 12.96 23.98 -14.55
C ASP A 129 13.54 22.55 -14.54
N TYR A 130 12.89 21.59 -15.21
CA TYR A 130 13.24 20.18 -15.31
C TYR A 130 13.45 19.74 -16.77
N PRO A 131 14.47 20.27 -17.46
CA PRO A 131 14.83 19.82 -18.80
C PRO A 131 15.38 18.39 -18.77
N GLU A 132 15.27 17.68 -19.90
CA GLU A 132 15.91 16.38 -20.08
C GLU A 132 17.43 16.49 -19.91
N ALA A 133 18.00 15.73 -18.96
CA ALA A 133 19.46 15.67 -18.79
C ALA A 133 20.13 14.79 -19.86
N PHE A 134 19.39 13.82 -20.40
CA PHE A 134 19.80 12.89 -21.45
C PHE A 134 18.57 12.37 -22.20
N GLU A 135 18.80 11.76 -23.38
CA GLU A 135 17.71 11.19 -24.19
C GLU A 135 16.98 10.08 -23.42
N GLY A 136 15.66 10.26 -23.21
CA GLY A 136 14.84 9.34 -22.44
C GLY A 136 14.98 9.48 -20.93
N ASP A 137 15.46 10.62 -20.43
CA ASP A 137 15.45 10.95 -19.01
C ASP A 137 14.03 10.88 -18.43
N PRO A 138 13.74 9.94 -17.52
CA PRO A 138 12.42 9.82 -16.95
C PRO A 138 12.04 11.05 -16.10
N ASP A 139 12.98 11.81 -15.56
CA ASP A 139 12.62 12.98 -14.73
C ASP A 139 12.54 14.29 -15.54
N GLY A 140 12.95 14.28 -16.81
CA GLY A 140 12.81 15.42 -17.72
C GLY A 140 11.38 15.59 -18.20
N HIS A 141 10.79 16.76 -17.95
CA HIS A 141 9.41 17.09 -18.35
C HIS A 141 9.24 18.58 -18.71
N PRO A 142 10.04 19.14 -19.65
CA PRO A 142 10.06 20.58 -19.95
C PRO A 142 8.73 21.16 -20.46
N GLU A 143 7.84 20.32 -20.98
CA GLU A 143 6.63 20.73 -21.69
C GLU A 143 5.36 20.71 -20.81
N GLU A 144 5.44 20.20 -19.57
CA GLU A 144 4.28 20.09 -18.67
C GLU A 144 4.68 20.34 -17.22
N ASP A 145 3.74 20.80 -16.41
CA ASP A 145 3.95 20.93 -14.96
C ASP A 145 3.45 19.68 -14.25
N TRP A 146 4.18 19.23 -13.23
CA TRP A 146 3.80 18.07 -12.42
C TRP A 146 3.38 18.49 -11.01
N GLN A 147 2.27 17.94 -10.54
CA GLN A 147 1.85 18.08 -9.15
C GLN A 147 2.61 17.05 -8.30
N VAL A 148 3.23 17.49 -7.21
CA VAL A 148 4.05 16.63 -6.37
C VAL A 148 3.52 16.54 -4.96
N PHE A 149 3.25 15.30 -4.53
CA PHE A 149 2.76 14.95 -3.21
C PHE A 149 3.83 14.13 -2.49
N ARG A 150 4.45 14.72 -1.47
CA ARG A 150 5.40 14.04 -0.60
C ARG A 150 4.74 13.76 0.74
N GLY A 151 4.84 12.54 1.20
CA GLY A 151 4.17 12.13 2.43
C GLY A 151 4.69 10.84 3.02
N ARG A 152 4.20 10.52 4.21
CA ARG A 152 4.50 9.27 4.89
C ARG A 152 3.52 8.19 4.45
N VAL A 153 4.06 7.07 4.00
CA VAL A 153 3.31 5.89 3.60
C VAL A 153 3.47 4.83 4.68
N GLN A 154 2.33 4.31 5.15
CA GLN A 154 2.28 3.19 6.09
C GLN A 154 1.50 2.06 5.45
N MET A 155 2.10 0.87 5.41
CA MET A 155 1.43 -0.33 4.90
C MET A 155 1.55 -1.48 5.88
N LEU A 156 0.49 -2.26 5.99
CA LEU A 156 0.46 -3.55 6.67
C LEU A 156 -0.08 -4.58 5.69
N MET A 157 0.70 -5.62 5.44
CA MET A 157 0.35 -6.71 4.53
C MET A 157 0.49 -8.01 5.27
N LEU A 158 -0.61 -8.75 5.45
CA LEU A 158 -0.62 -10.03 6.15
C LEU A 158 -1.27 -11.11 5.30
N ASP A 159 -0.65 -12.30 5.33
CA ASP A 159 -1.16 -13.51 4.70
C ASP A 159 -2.25 -14.16 5.56
N GLU A 160 -2.68 -15.37 5.20
CA GLU A 160 -3.69 -16.10 5.95
C GLU A 160 -3.24 -16.60 7.34
N ASN A 161 -1.93 -16.66 7.59
CA ASN A 161 -1.34 -17.07 8.86
C ASN A 161 -1.04 -15.88 9.78
N GLY A 162 -1.21 -14.65 9.28
CA GLY A 162 -0.84 -13.42 9.97
C GLY A 162 0.65 -13.07 9.82
N ASP A 163 1.36 -13.72 8.90
CA ASP A 163 2.73 -13.41 8.54
C ASP A 163 2.76 -12.38 7.40
N GLY A 164 3.76 -11.51 7.39
CA GLY A 164 3.93 -10.58 6.28
C GLY A 164 4.81 -9.39 6.60
N PHE A 165 4.43 -8.23 6.08
CA PHE A 165 5.29 -7.05 5.99
C PHE A 165 4.63 -5.81 6.60
N ARG A 166 5.48 -4.98 7.20
CA ARG A 166 5.12 -3.63 7.61
C ARG A 166 6.06 -2.63 6.95
N VAL A 167 5.49 -1.71 6.20
CA VAL A 167 6.20 -0.60 5.54
C VAL A 167 5.85 0.69 6.24
N ASP A 168 6.85 1.53 6.46
CA ASP A 168 6.68 2.86 7.05
C ASP A 168 7.83 3.74 6.55
N GLN A 169 7.58 4.50 5.47
CA GLN A 169 8.59 5.25 4.72
C GLN A 169 8.03 6.58 4.22
N ILE A 170 8.92 7.49 3.85
CA ILE A 170 8.56 8.76 3.21
C ILE A 170 8.68 8.57 1.70
N MET A 171 7.58 8.80 0.99
CA MET A 171 7.50 8.61 -0.46
C MET A 171 7.01 9.89 -1.14
N THR A 172 7.43 10.06 -2.40
CA THR A 172 7.03 11.17 -3.26
C THR A 172 6.32 10.63 -4.48
N TYR A 173 5.11 11.12 -4.70
CA TYR A 173 4.32 10.85 -5.90
C TYR A 173 4.34 12.09 -6.78
N LYS A 174 4.77 11.93 -8.03
CA LYS A 174 4.64 12.97 -9.06
C LYS A 174 3.49 12.61 -9.98
N LEU A 175 2.60 13.57 -10.17
CA LEU A 175 1.32 13.41 -10.82
C LEU A 175 1.27 14.34 -12.02
N ARG A 176 0.78 13.84 -13.15
CA ARG A 176 0.55 14.64 -14.36
C ARG A 176 -0.89 14.54 -14.80
N LEU A 177 -1.35 15.54 -15.54
CA LEU A 177 -2.65 15.51 -16.21
C LEU A 177 -2.48 14.87 -17.59
N ALA A 178 -3.05 13.68 -17.79
CA ALA A 178 -2.99 13.01 -19.08
C ALA A 178 -3.94 13.64 -20.11
N ASP A 179 -3.74 13.32 -21.39
CA ASP A 179 -4.49 13.88 -22.53
C ASP A 179 -6.01 13.63 -22.45
N ASN A 180 -6.42 12.59 -21.72
CA ASN A 180 -7.83 12.27 -21.48
C ASN A 180 -8.47 13.12 -20.36
N GLY A 181 -7.75 14.09 -19.80
CA GLY A 181 -8.20 14.96 -18.72
C GLY A 181 -8.21 14.29 -17.34
N LEU A 182 -7.57 13.12 -17.19
CA LEU A 182 -7.44 12.43 -15.92
C LEU A 182 -6.02 12.52 -15.39
N TRP A 183 -5.89 12.74 -14.09
CA TRP A 183 -4.61 12.72 -13.40
C TRP A 183 -4.08 11.29 -13.32
N LYS A 184 -2.76 11.15 -13.44
CA LYS A 184 -2.03 9.88 -13.36
C LYS A 184 -0.74 10.02 -12.56
N ILE A 185 -0.36 8.96 -11.85
CA ILE A 185 0.93 8.86 -11.18
C ILE A 185 1.96 8.53 -12.26
N VAL A 186 2.91 9.42 -12.47
CA VAL A 186 4.01 9.22 -13.43
C VAL A 186 5.29 8.81 -12.70
N ARG A 187 5.55 9.32 -11.49
CA ARG A 187 6.69 8.87 -10.68
C ARG A 187 6.25 8.47 -9.28
N TRP A 188 6.86 7.41 -8.77
CA TRP A 188 6.79 7.02 -7.37
C TRP A 188 8.22 6.83 -6.87
N ILE A 189 8.67 7.75 -6.03
CA ILE A 189 10.03 7.78 -5.50
C ILE A 189 10.00 7.45 -4.01
N ASP A 190 10.73 6.42 -3.62
CA ASP A 190 11.02 6.07 -2.24
C ASP A 190 12.46 6.49 -1.91
N ASP A 191 12.60 7.62 -1.20
CA ASP A 191 13.90 8.16 -0.83
C ASP A 191 14.08 8.04 0.70
N PRO A 192 14.85 7.06 1.20
CA PRO A 192 15.04 6.89 2.64
C PRO A 192 15.88 8.01 3.26
N LEU A 193 16.64 8.79 2.47
CA LEU A 193 17.37 9.98 2.95
C LEU A 193 16.40 11.04 3.49
N SER A 194 15.13 10.93 3.11
CA SER A 194 14.07 11.87 3.46
C SER A 194 13.44 11.62 4.85
N GLY A 195 13.90 10.62 5.62
CA GLY A 195 13.50 10.41 7.02
C GLY A 195 13.95 9.11 7.70
N ASP A 196 14.37 8.08 6.95
CA ASP A 196 14.56 6.72 7.47
C ASP A 196 16.02 6.38 7.83
N CYS A 197 16.98 7.21 7.40
CA CYS A 197 18.41 6.95 7.54
C CYS A 197 19.06 7.37 8.87
N GLY A 198 18.31 7.79 9.90
CA GLY A 198 18.95 8.20 11.16
C GLY A 198 18.10 8.60 12.37
N ALA A 199 16.77 8.60 12.31
CA ALA A 199 15.94 8.98 13.46
C ALA A 199 15.54 7.78 14.34
N GLY A 200 16.53 7.16 14.99
CA GLY A 200 16.31 6.13 16.00
C GLY A 200 16.12 4.72 15.44
N LYS A 201 16.61 3.73 16.17
CA LYS A 201 16.46 2.32 15.80
C LYS A 201 14.97 2.00 15.58
N PRO A 202 14.57 1.45 14.42
CA PRO A 202 13.24 0.89 14.29
C PRO A 202 13.08 -0.21 15.34
N THR A 203 12.17 -0.03 16.28
CA THR A 203 11.92 -1.02 17.36
C THR A 203 11.07 -2.21 16.89
N THR A 204 10.78 -2.31 15.59
CA THR A 204 9.99 -3.36 14.95
C THR A 204 10.58 -3.74 13.60
N SER A 205 10.42 -5.00 13.19
CA SER A 205 10.77 -5.55 11.87
C SER A 205 10.02 -4.84 10.74
N ARG A 206 10.50 -3.66 10.35
CA ARG A 206 9.97 -2.92 9.19
C ARG A 206 10.74 -3.36 7.95
N SER A 207 10.02 -3.48 6.85
CA SER A 207 10.59 -3.71 5.53
C SER A 207 10.42 -2.44 4.70
N ASN A 208 11.40 -2.16 3.85
CA ASN A 208 11.23 -1.21 2.76
C ASN A 208 10.36 -1.84 1.66
N TRP A 209 9.75 -0.99 0.84
CA TRP A 209 8.80 -1.44 -0.16
C TRP A 209 9.44 -2.32 -1.23
N SER A 210 10.65 -2.02 -1.66
CA SER A 210 11.40 -2.87 -2.61
C SER A 210 11.68 -4.26 -2.07
N ASN A 211 11.98 -4.42 -0.78
CA ASN A 211 12.15 -5.77 -0.23
C ASN A 211 10.84 -6.57 -0.26
N VAL A 212 9.69 -5.91 -0.07
CA VAL A 212 8.39 -6.58 -0.23
C VAL A 212 8.18 -7.00 -1.68
N LYS A 213 8.39 -6.09 -2.64
CA LYS A 213 8.31 -6.38 -4.08
C LYS A 213 9.18 -7.57 -4.47
N ILE A 214 10.44 -7.55 -4.06
CA ILE A 214 11.42 -8.59 -4.40
C ILE A 214 11.10 -9.91 -3.69
N THR A 215 10.68 -9.89 -2.41
CA THR A 215 10.50 -11.12 -1.63
C THR A 215 9.19 -11.82 -1.95
N ALA A 216 8.10 -11.07 -2.14
CA ALA A 216 6.79 -11.63 -2.47
C ALA A 216 6.74 -12.22 -3.89
N ASN A 217 7.60 -11.77 -4.80
CA ASN A 217 7.58 -12.14 -6.21
C ASN A 217 8.76 -13.06 -6.65
N LYS A 218 9.44 -13.70 -5.68
CA LYS A 218 10.45 -14.74 -5.91
C LYS A 218 9.80 -16.10 -6.16
#